data_AF-A0A7S4HUF9-F1
#
_entry.id   AF-A0A7S4HUF9-F1
#
_cell.length_a   1.000
_cell.length_b   1.000
_cell.length_c   1.000
_cell.angle_alpha   90.00
_cell.angle_beta   90.00
_cell.angle_gamma   90.00
#
_symmetry.space_group_name_H-M   'P 1'
#
loop_
_entity.id
_entity.type
_entity.pdbx_description
1 polymer ?
#
loop_
_entity_poly.entity_id
_entity_poly.type
_entity_poly.pdbx_seq_one_letter_code
_entity_poly.pdbx_strand_id
1 'polypeptide(L)'
;TIKREQGALVSAASEALSSAKSEAARLTRGIGELEGQQADVQGQLDKTFFLDFGKKGTLSDELKALKASLKTERAALDQANKAVDRAIQALQKAQAAAEDQRAVADKIEADAAQASGKVSAAAEAKASKLVGEATKKADAVVKAAEAKAKGLEKEADKLSR
;
A
#
# COMPACT_ATOMS: atom_id res chain seq x y z
N THR A 1 5.86 -3.64 8.52
CA THR A 1 6.31 -2.32 9.04
C THR A 1 6.79 -1.35 7.98
N ILE A 2 6.55 -1.58 6.68
CA ILE A 2 6.56 -0.51 5.65
C ILE A 2 5.35 -0.78 4.74
N LYS A 3 5.24 -2.02 4.25
CA LYS A 3 4.06 -2.56 3.53
C LYS A 3 2.71 -2.33 4.26
N ARG A 4 2.68 -2.38 5.60
CA ARG A 4 1.46 -2.16 6.42
C ARG A 4 1.10 -0.66 6.52
N GLU A 5 2.08 0.22 6.63
CA GLU A 5 1.85 1.68 6.69
C GLU A 5 1.44 2.23 5.32
N GLN A 6 2.02 1.70 4.23
CA GLN A 6 1.60 2.00 2.86
C GLN A 6 0.16 1.59 2.59
N GLY A 7 -0.20 0.37 3.00
CA GLY A 7 -1.57 -0.11 2.91
C GLY A 7 -2.53 0.81 3.65
N ALA A 8 -2.15 1.29 4.85
CA ALA A 8 -2.96 2.24 5.60
C ALA A 8 -3.12 3.59 4.88
N LEU A 9 -2.06 4.14 4.27
CA LEU A 9 -2.12 5.40 3.52
C LEU A 9 -3.01 5.30 2.27
N VAL A 10 -2.87 4.22 1.49
CA VAL A 10 -3.72 3.98 0.31
C VAL A 10 -5.18 3.76 0.73
N SER A 11 -5.42 3.01 1.80
CA SER A 11 -6.77 2.83 2.35
C SER A 11 -7.38 4.15 2.82
N ALA A 12 -6.65 4.97 3.57
CA ALA A 12 -7.13 6.27 4.02
C ALA A 12 -7.45 7.22 2.84
N ALA A 13 -6.61 7.23 1.80
CA ALA A 13 -6.88 8.00 0.59
C ALA A 13 -8.12 7.49 -0.18
N SER A 14 -8.32 6.16 -0.20
CA SER A 14 -9.49 5.54 -0.81
C SER A 14 -10.78 5.85 -0.03
N GLU A 15 -10.73 5.84 1.30
CA GLU A 15 -11.84 6.22 2.17
C GLU A 15 -12.21 7.70 1.98
N ALA A 16 -11.21 8.59 1.89
CA ALA A 16 -11.43 10.00 1.59
C ALA A 16 -12.11 10.21 0.24
N LEU A 17 -11.70 9.46 -0.80
CA LEU A 17 -12.36 9.48 -2.10
C LEU A 17 -13.81 8.99 -2.03
N SER A 18 -14.06 7.91 -1.29
CA SER A 18 -15.41 7.35 -1.10
C SER A 18 -16.34 8.35 -0.40
N SER A 19 -15.83 9.01 0.66
CA SER A 19 -16.55 10.05 1.38
C SER A 19 -16.88 11.24 0.47
N ALA A 20 -15.90 11.75 -0.29
CA ALA A 20 -16.10 12.84 -1.23
C ALA A 20 -17.14 12.51 -2.31
N LYS A 21 -17.10 11.30 -2.88
CA LYS A 21 -18.09 10.83 -3.85
C LYS A 21 -19.49 10.72 -3.24
N SER A 22 -19.58 10.27 -1.99
CA SER A 22 -20.86 10.14 -1.30
C SER A 22 -21.51 11.50 -1.07
N GLU A 23 -20.72 12.51 -0.72
CA GLU A 23 -21.21 13.88 -0.55
C GLU A 23 -21.66 14.50 -1.88
N ALA A 24 -20.87 14.34 -2.95
CA ALA A 24 -21.26 14.78 -4.30
C ALA A 24 -22.58 14.11 -4.76
N ALA A 25 -22.73 12.81 -4.50
CA ALA A 25 -23.96 12.08 -4.82
C ALA A 25 -25.15 12.57 -3.99
N ARG A 26 -24.94 12.90 -2.71
CA ARG A 26 -25.97 13.48 -1.84
C ARG A 26 -26.44 14.85 -2.38
N LEU A 27 -25.51 15.74 -2.71
CA LEU A 27 -25.83 17.05 -3.30
C LEU A 27 -26.55 16.92 -4.64
N THR A 28 -26.13 15.98 -5.49
CA THR A 28 -26.80 15.69 -6.76
C THR A 28 -28.27 15.29 -6.56
N ARG A 29 -28.56 14.46 -5.55
CA ARG A 29 -29.95 14.11 -5.21
C ARG A 29 -30.74 15.29 -4.67
N GLY A 30 -30.17 16.09 -3.76
CA GLY A 30 -30.82 17.29 -3.22
C GLY A 30 -31.17 18.31 -4.30
N ILE A 31 -30.27 18.51 -5.26
CA ILE A 31 -30.54 19.35 -6.45
C ILE A 31 -31.73 18.81 -7.25
N GLY A 32 -31.76 17.49 -7.52
CA GLY A 32 -32.88 16.89 -8.24
C GLY A 32 -34.22 17.05 -7.52
N GLU A 33 -34.23 16.94 -6.19
CA GLU A 33 -35.43 17.17 -5.37
C GLU A 33 -35.91 18.62 -5.44
N LEU A 34 -34.99 19.59 -5.32
CA LEU A 34 -35.30 21.02 -5.44
C LEU A 34 -35.72 21.43 -6.86
N GLU A 35 -35.16 20.82 -7.89
CA GLU A 35 -35.62 21.01 -9.28
C GLU A 35 -37.05 20.51 -9.46
N GLY A 36 -37.41 19.39 -8.82
CA GLY A 36 -38.79 18.89 -8.77
C GLY A 36 -39.73 19.88 -8.06
N GLN A 37 -39.37 20.35 -6.87
CA GLN A 37 -40.14 21.35 -6.14
C GLN A 37 -40.29 22.66 -6.92
N GLN A 38 -39.23 23.11 -7.60
CA GLN A 38 -39.29 24.29 -8.46
C GLN A 38 -40.29 24.10 -9.62
N ALA A 39 -40.29 22.93 -10.26
CA ALA A 39 -41.22 22.62 -11.34
C ALA A 39 -42.68 22.58 -10.84
N ASP A 40 -42.91 22.00 -9.66
CA ASP A 40 -44.24 21.93 -9.05
C ASP A 40 -44.77 23.32 -8.67
N VAL A 41 -43.95 24.15 -7.99
CA VAL A 41 -44.32 25.52 -7.61
C VAL A 41 -44.55 26.39 -8.85
N GLN A 42 -43.73 26.26 -9.89
CA GLN A 42 -43.95 26.94 -11.17
C GLN A 42 -45.28 26.51 -11.79
N GLY A 43 -45.56 25.21 -11.83
CA GLY A 43 -46.81 24.68 -12.36
C GLY A 43 -48.05 25.15 -11.57
N GLN A 44 -47.94 25.30 -10.25
CA GLN A 44 -49.00 25.89 -9.42
C GLN A 44 -49.17 27.39 -9.70
N LEU A 45 -48.07 28.12 -9.86
CA LEU A 45 -48.08 29.55 -10.17
C LEU A 45 -48.78 29.80 -11.51
N ASP A 46 -48.46 29.01 -12.53
CA ASP A 46 -49.02 29.14 -13.88
C ASP A 46 -50.52 28.80 -13.92
N LYS A 47 -50.97 27.86 -13.08
CA LYS A 47 -52.39 27.52 -12.90
C LYS A 47 -53.15 28.51 -12.02
N THR A 48 -52.45 29.35 -11.25
CA THR A 48 -53.09 30.30 -10.34
C THR A 48 -53.68 31.46 -11.14
N PHE A 49 -54.97 31.70 -10.92
CA PHE A 49 -55.70 32.77 -11.60
C PHE A 49 -55.05 34.13 -11.34
N PHE A 50 -54.93 34.96 -12.37
CA PHE A 50 -54.09 36.17 -12.32
C PHE A 50 -54.59 37.25 -11.34
N LEU A 51 -55.86 37.20 -10.92
CA LEU A 51 -56.42 38.11 -9.91
C LEU A 51 -56.25 37.62 -8.45
N ASP A 52 -55.74 36.39 -8.25
CA ASP A 52 -55.39 35.88 -6.92
C ASP A 52 -53.95 36.32 -6.54
N PHE A 53 -53.78 37.63 -6.37
CA PHE A 53 -52.47 38.24 -6.12
C PHE A 53 -51.79 37.74 -4.84
N GLY A 54 -52.57 37.37 -3.82
CA GLY A 54 -52.05 36.82 -2.57
C GLY A 54 -51.32 35.50 -2.81
N LYS A 55 -52.04 34.51 -3.35
CA LYS A 55 -51.46 33.20 -3.65
C LYS A 55 -50.35 33.27 -4.70
N LYS A 56 -50.55 34.10 -5.74
CA LYS A 56 -49.56 34.30 -6.80
C LYS A 56 -48.27 34.93 -6.28
N GLY A 57 -48.37 35.88 -5.34
CA GLY A 57 -47.23 36.51 -4.67
C GLY A 57 -46.42 35.49 -3.86
N THR A 58 -47.09 34.71 -3.00
CA THR A 58 -46.45 33.67 -2.18
C THR A 58 -45.72 32.64 -3.03
N LEU A 59 -46.36 32.10 -4.07
CA LEU A 59 -45.74 31.11 -4.98
C LEU A 59 -44.54 31.71 -5.75
N SER A 60 -44.61 32.99 -6.13
CA SER A 60 -43.48 33.68 -6.76
C SER A 60 -42.28 33.81 -5.81
N ASP A 61 -42.52 34.15 -4.55
CA ASP A 61 -41.44 34.30 -3.57
C ASP A 61 -40.84 32.96 -3.16
N GLU A 62 -41.65 31.92 -3.04
CA GLU A 62 -41.20 30.53 -2.88
C GLU A 62 -40.34 30.08 -4.06
N LEU A 63 -40.75 30.37 -5.30
CA LEU A 63 -39.97 30.06 -6.50
C LEU A 63 -38.61 30.78 -6.51
N LYS A 64 -38.56 32.05 -6.07
CA LYS A 64 -37.29 32.79 -5.93
C LYS A 64 -36.40 32.15 -4.87
N ALA A 65 -36.95 31.73 -3.73
CA ALA A 65 -36.22 31.05 -2.66
C ALA A 65 -35.66 29.69 -3.13
N LEU A 66 -36.45 28.91 -3.87
CA LEU A 66 -36.01 27.65 -4.47
C LEU A 66 -34.87 27.87 -5.48
N LYS A 67 -34.97 28.88 -6.35
CA LYS A 67 -33.89 29.23 -7.29
C LYS A 67 -32.60 29.64 -6.57
N ALA A 68 -32.71 30.39 -5.47
CA ALA A 68 -31.56 30.78 -4.66
C ALA A 68 -30.90 29.56 -3.98
N SER A 69 -31.71 28.64 -3.46
CA SER A 69 -31.25 27.39 -2.85
C SER A 69 -30.54 26.51 -3.88
N LEU A 70 -31.15 26.28 -5.05
CA LEU A 70 -30.54 25.55 -6.17
C LEU A 70 -29.20 26.13 -6.62
N LYS A 71 -29.08 27.46 -6.69
CA LYS A 71 -27.80 28.12 -7.00
C LYS A 71 -26.74 27.78 -5.96
N THR A 72 -27.12 27.76 -4.69
CA THR A 72 -26.22 27.48 -3.56
C THR A 72 -25.79 26.02 -3.57
N GLU A 73 -26.72 25.08 -3.76
CA GLU A 73 -26.40 23.65 -3.85
C GLU A 73 -25.59 23.29 -5.10
N ARG A 74 -25.84 23.92 -6.24
CA ARG A 74 -24.99 23.74 -7.43
C ARG A 74 -23.57 24.22 -7.18
N ALA A 75 -23.38 25.36 -6.51
CA ALA A 75 -22.06 25.82 -6.11
C ALA A 75 -21.38 24.86 -5.12
N ALA A 76 -22.14 24.29 -4.17
CA ALA A 76 -21.65 23.27 -3.26
C ALA A 76 -21.26 21.98 -4.01
N LEU A 77 -22.05 21.57 -5.01
CA LEU A 77 -21.76 20.41 -5.85
C LEU A 77 -20.47 20.61 -6.65
N ASP A 78 -20.24 21.80 -7.22
CA ASP A 78 -18.98 22.13 -7.90
C ASP A 78 -17.78 22.04 -6.96
N GLN A 79 -17.92 22.47 -5.71
CA GLN A 79 -16.89 22.32 -4.69
C GLN A 79 -16.67 20.86 -4.31
N ALA A 80 -17.74 20.08 -4.17
CA ALA A 80 -17.69 18.65 -3.89
C ALA A 80 -17.00 17.88 -5.02
N ASN A 81 -17.29 18.20 -6.29
CA ASN A 81 -16.61 17.62 -7.45
C ASN A 81 -15.11 17.95 -7.45
N LYS A 82 -14.73 19.21 -7.15
CA LYS A 82 -13.31 19.56 -6.97
C LYS A 82 -12.65 18.80 -5.82
N ALA A 83 -13.39 18.50 -4.75
CA ALA A 83 -12.89 17.67 -3.66
C ALA A 83 -12.70 16.21 -4.09
N VAL A 84 -13.61 15.66 -4.91
CA VAL A 84 -13.47 14.34 -5.55
C VAL A 84 -12.21 14.30 -6.42
N ASP A 85 -11.99 15.30 -7.28
CA ASP A 85 -10.79 15.36 -8.13
C ASP A 85 -9.49 15.40 -7.32
N ARG A 86 -9.46 16.19 -6.25
CA ARG A 86 -8.31 16.23 -5.32
C ARG A 86 -8.11 14.89 -4.62
N ALA A 87 -9.18 14.22 -4.21
CA ALA A 87 -9.09 12.91 -3.57
C ALA A 87 -8.60 11.83 -4.56
N ILE A 88 -8.99 11.89 -5.84
CA ILE A 88 -8.46 11.03 -6.90
C ILE A 88 -6.94 11.25 -7.05
N GLN A 89 -6.49 12.50 -7.15
CA GLN A 89 -5.07 12.81 -7.26
C GLN A 89 -4.28 12.35 -6.03
N ALA A 90 -4.84 12.52 -4.83
CA ALA A 90 -4.22 12.05 -3.59
C ALA A 90 -4.08 10.53 -3.57
N LEU A 91 -5.12 9.80 -3.99
CA LEU A 91 -5.08 8.33 -4.11
C LEU A 91 -4.01 7.87 -5.11
N GLN A 92 -3.94 8.50 -6.29
CA GLN A 92 -2.91 8.17 -7.29
C GLN A 92 -1.50 8.40 -6.76
N LYS A 93 -1.26 9.52 -6.07
CA LYS A 93 0.05 9.81 -5.45
C LYS A 93 0.39 8.80 -4.35
N ALA A 94 -0.59 8.42 -3.52
CA ALA A 94 -0.39 7.43 -2.47
C ALA A 94 -0.06 6.05 -3.06
N GLN A 95 -0.72 5.66 -4.15
CA GLN A 95 -0.44 4.41 -4.87
C GLN A 95 0.96 4.42 -5.48
N ALA A 96 1.35 5.48 -6.20
CA ALA A 96 2.68 5.59 -6.79
C ALA A 96 3.79 5.55 -5.73
N ALA A 97 3.63 6.30 -4.64
CA ALA A 97 4.59 6.29 -3.53
C ALA A 97 4.69 4.91 -2.85
N ALA A 98 3.57 4.19 -2.73
CA ALA A 98 3.56 2.84 -2.20
C ALA A 98 4.30 1.85 -3.13
N GLU A 99 4.14 1.98 -4.45
CA GLU A 99 4.86 1.16 -5.44
C GLU A 99 6.36 1.42 -5.43
N ASP A 100 6.80 2.68 -5.44
CA ASP A 100 8.22 3.05 -5.40
C ASP A 100 8.90 2.49 -4.15
N GLN A 101 8.27 2.66 -2.99
CA GLN A 101 8.82 2.14 -1.74
C GLN A 101 8.79 0.61 -1.68
N ARG A 102 7.80 -0.04 -2.31
CA ARG A 102 7.77 -1.51 -2.43
C ARG A 102 8.95 -2.00 -3.28
N ALA A 103 9.25 -1.34 -4.39
CA ALA A 103 10.42 -1.66 -5.21
C ALA A 103 11.73 -1.52 -4.44
N VAL A 104 11.87 -0.47 -3.61
CA VAL A 104 13.03 -0.30 -2.72
C VAL A 104 13.11 -1.42 -1.69
N ALA A 105 11.99 -1.77 -1.04
CA ALA A 105 11.96 -2.85 -0.05
C ALA A 105 12.33 -4.19 -0.66
N ASP A 106 11.78 -4.53 -1.83
CA ASP A 106 12.05 -5.78 -2.52
C ASP A 106 13.52 -5.85 -2.99
N LYS A 107 14.12 -4.72 -3.38
CA LYS A 107 15.56 -4.63 -3.67
C LYS A 107 16.42 -4.88 -2.43
N ILE A 108 16.07 -4.30 -1.29
CA ILE A 108 16.79 -4.53 -0.03
C ILE A 108 16.71 -6.01 0.38
N GLU A 109 15.53 -6.63 0.25
CA GLU A 109 15.35 -8.06 0.51
C GLU A 109 16.24 -8.92 -0.42
N ALA A 110 16.32 -8.59 -1.71
CA ALA A 110 17.18 -9.30 -2.66
C ALA A 110 18.68 -9.11 -2.37
N ASP A 111 19.13 -7.88 -2.09
CA ASP A 111 20.52 -7.57 -1.77
C ASP A 111 20.94 -8.27 -0.46
N ALA A 112 20.07 -8.29 0.55
CA ALA A 112 20.30 -8.99 1.81
C ALA A 112 20.40 -10.51 1.61
N ALA A 113 19.52 -11.10 0.80
CA ALA A 113 19.57 -12.53 0.46
C ALA A 113 20.87 -12.88 -0.29
N GLN A 114 21.30 -12.04 -1.24
CA GLN A 114 22.55 -12.24 -1.96
C GLN A 114 23.77 -12.12 -1.04
N ALA A 115 23.81 -11.12 -0.16
CA ALA A 115 24.87 -10.94 0.81
C ALA A 115 24.96 -12.14 1.77
N SER A 116 23.82 -12.59 2.30
CA SER A 116 23.74 -13.77 3.15
C SER A 116 24.26 -15.02 2.43
N GLY A 117 23.85 -15.25 1.17
CA GLY A 117 24.33 -16.38 0.37
C GLY A 117 25.86 -16.38 0.18
N LYS A 118 26.47 -15.21 -0.08
CA LYS A 118 27.93 -15.08 -0.19
C LYS A 118 28.65 -15.40 1.13
N VAL A 119 28.09 -14.94 2.27
CA VAL A 119 28.66 -15.22 3.59
C VAL A 119 28.60 -16.72 3.90
N SER A 120 27.46 -17.36 3.64
CA SER A 120 27.28 -18.81 3.83
C SER A 120 28.25 -19.61 2.97
N ALA A 121 28.36 -19.31 1.67
CA ALA A 121 29.31 -19.98 0.78
C ALA A 121 30.77 -19.79 1.22
N ALA A 122 31.14 -18.60 1.67
CA ALA A 122 32.48 -18.34 2.20
C ALA A 122 32.76 -19.11 3.51
N ALA A 123 31.75 -19.24 4.37
CA ALA A 123 31.85 -20.02 5.59
C ALA A 123 32.01 -21.52 5.30
N GLU A 124 31.21 -22.07 4.38
CA GLU A 124 31.30 -23.47 3.93
C GLU A 124 32.66 -23.79 3.29
N ALA A 125 33.18 -22.88 2.46
CA ALA A 125 34.50 -23.03 1.86
C ALA A 125 35.61 -23.04 2.92
N LYS A 126 35.53 -22.17 3.94
CA LYS A 126 36.49 -22.17 5.06
C LYS A 126 36.37 -23.44 5.90
N ALA A 127 35.16 -23.88 6.21
CA ALA A 127 34.92 -25.11 6.96
C ALA A 127 35.50 -26.33 6.22
N SER A 128 35.26 -26.44 4.92
CA SER A 128 35.77 -27.52 4.08
C SER A 128 37.31 -27.55 4.04
N LYS A 129 37.95 -26.38 3.96
CA LYS A 129 39.42 -26.28 4.03
C LYS A 129 39.96 -26.75 5.38
N LEU A 130 39.36 -26.31 6.48
CA LEU A 130 39.76 -26.70 7.83
C LEU A 130 39.62 -28.22 8.04
N VAL A 131 38.53 -28.82 7.57
CA VAL A 131 38.34 -30.28 7.60
C VAL A 131 39.44 -30.97 6.80
N GLY A 132 39.70 -30.53 5.57
CA GLY A 132 40.76 -31.12 4.74
C GLY A 132 42.16 -31.01 5.35
N GLU A 133 42.50 -29.88 5.98
CA GLU A 133 43.75 -29.69 6.71
C GLU A 133 43.84 -30.58 7.95
N ALA A 134 42.75 -30.72 8.70
CA ALA A 134 42.68 -31.59 9.87
C ALA A 134 42.85 -33.07 9.48
N THR A 135 42.17 -33.53 8.43
CA THR A 135 42.32 -34.90 7.91
C THR A 135 43.75 -35.18 7.47
N LYS A 136 44.39 -34.28 6.72
CA LYS A 136 45.80 -34.44 6.31
C LYS A 136 46.74 -34.56 7.50
N LYS A 137 46.53 -33.74 8.55
CA LYS A 137 47.32 -33.82 9.78
C LYS A 137 47.09 -35.15 10.50
N ALA A 138 45.83 -35.59 10.60
CA ALA A 138 45.49 -36.88 11.21
C ALA A 138 46.17 -38.05 10.47
N ASP A 139 46.08 -38.09 9.14
CA ASP A 139 46.73 -39.13 8.33
C ASP A 139 48.26 -39.15 8.51
N ALA A 140 48.90 -37.98 8.60
CA ALA A 140 50.33 -37.88 8.85
C ALA A 140 50.71 -38.42 10.23
N VAL A 141 49.90 -38.12 11.25
CA VAL A 141 50.09 -38.63 12.62
C VAL A 141 49.93 -40.16 12.66
N VAL A 142 48.90 -40.69 11.99
CA VAL A 142 48.66 -42.14 11.89
C VAL A 142 49.85 -42.84 11.22
N LYS A 143 50.31 -42.34 10.06
CA LYS A 143 51.48 -42.91 9.36
C LYS A 143 52.74 -42.86 10.20
N ALA A 144 52.98 -41.76 10.93
CA ALA A 144 54.13 -41.64 11.82
C ALA A 144 54.05 -42.65 12.97
N ALA A 145 52.87 -42.85 13.56
CA ALA A 145 52.64 -43.85 14.60
C ALA A 145 52.85 -45.28 14.08
N GLU A 146 52.32 -45.62 12.90
CA GLU A 146 52.53 -46.92 12.25
C GLU A 146 54.01 -47.19 11.93
N ALA A 147 54.72 -46.19 11.42
CA ALA A 147 56.16 -46.32 11.14
C ALA A 147 56.95 -46.56 12.43
N LYS A 148 56.62 -45.85 13.52
CA LYS A 148 57.24 -46.04 14.83
C LYS A 148 56.94 -47.43 15.40
N ALA A 149 55.70 -47.90 15.30
CA ALA A 149 55.31 -49.24 15.73
C ALA A 149 56.11 -50.33 14.99
N LYS A 150 56.20 -50.25 13.65
CA LYS A 150 57.02 -51.18 12.84
C LYS A 150 58.51 -51.12 13.17
N GLY A 151 59.04 -49.95 13.54
CA GLY A 151 60.42 -49.78 13.99
C GLY A 151 60.68 -50.53 15.30
N LEU A 152 59.77 -50.39 16.27
CA LEU A 152 59.84 -51.07 17.56
C LEU A 152 59.69 -52.59 17.41
N GLU A 153 58.80 -53.07 16.55
CA GLU A 153 58.67 -54.51 16.24
C GLU A 153 60.01 -55.08 15.73
N LYS A 154 60.67 -54.38 14.80
CA LYS A 154 61.98 -54.81 14.27
C LYS A 154 63.09 -54.80 15.32
N GLU A 155 63.08 -53.85 16.26
CA GLU A 155 64.04 -53.86 17.37
C GLU A 155 63.76 -55.01 18.34
N ALA A 156 62.49 -55.27 18.65
CA ALA A 156 62.08 -56.40 19.47
C ALA A 156 62.50 -57.74 18.85
N ASP A 157 62.33 -57.92 17.54
CA ASP A 157 62.77 -59.12 16.79
C ASP A 157 64.29 -59.31 16.77
N LYS A 158 65.08 -58.23 16.88
CA LYS A 158 66.54 -58.32 16.98
C LYS A 158 67.02 -58.71 18.37
N LEU A 159 66.27 -58.34 19.41
CA LEU A 159 66.58 -58.64 20.80
C LEU A 159 66.14 -60.06 21.23
N SER A 160 65.27 -60.70 20.45
CA SER A 160 64.72 -62.04 20.72
C SER A 160 65.43 -63.18 19.96
N ARG A 161 66.52 -62.89 19.24
CA ARG A 161 67.40 -63.86 18.56
C ARG A 161 68.77 -63.92 19.22
#